data_AF-A0A3A5WEN8-F1
#
_entry.id   AF-A0A3A5WEN8-F1
#
_cell.length_a   1.000
_cell.length_b   1.000
_cell.length_c   1.000
_cell.angle_alpha   90.00
_cell.angle_beta   90.00
_cell.angle_gamma   90.00
#
_symmetry.space_group_name_H-M   'P 1'
#
loop_
_entity.id
_entity.type
_entity.pdbx_description
1 polymer ?
#
loop_
_entity_poly.entity_id
_entity_poly.type
_entity_poly.pdbx_seq_one_letter_code
_entity_poly.pdbx_strand_id
1 'polypeptide(L)'
;MLWELCDGSRTFVDICSVLDEVFKEDIAPVLHRTTAAIHLLQQNNLLLMLEEPLNNRWFVGPGITPGHQTLDDLPEGLEIDTRPLENECP
;
A
#
# COMPACT_ATOMS: atom_id res chain seq x y z
N MET A 1 6.84 -3.12 1.42
CA MET A 1 6.31 -4.48 1.13
C MET A 1 4.86 -4.70 1.59
N LEU A 2 4.50 -4.83 2.89
CA LEU A 2 3.06 -4.93 3.25
C LEU A 2 2.30 -3.65 2.94
N TRP A 3 2.84 -2.51 3.38
CA TRP A 3 2.20 -1.21 3.20
C TRP A 3 2.00 -0.85 1.71
N GLU A 4 2.90 -1.31 0.83
CA GLU A 4 2.79 -1.15 -0.64
C GLU A 4 1.60 -1.93 -1.20
N LEU A 5 1.25 -3.08 -0.62
CA LEU A 5 0.08 -3.85 -1.02
C LEU A 5 -1.23 -3.21 -0.52
N CYS A 6 -1.16 -2.24 0.39
CA CYS A 6 -2.30 -1.52 0.97
C CYS A 6 -2.63 -0.24 0.17
N ASP A 7 -2.70 -0.34 -1.15
CA ASP A 7 -2.97 0.76 -2.09
C ASP A 7 -4.47 1.03 -2.34
N GLY A 8 -5.35 0.31 -1.64
CA GLY A 8 -6.81 0.43 -1.80
C GLY A 8 -7.39 -0.36 -2.98
N SER A 9 -6.57 -1.10 -3.75
CA SER A 9 -7.02 -1.98 -4.84
C SER A 9 -7.21 -3.44 -4.42
N ARG A 10 -6.58 -3.86 -3.31
CA ARG A 10 -6.56 -5.26 -2.83
C ARG A 10 -7.42 -5.46 -1.60
N THR A 11 -8.02 -6.66 -1.50
CA THR A 11 -8.64 -7.10 -0.25
C THR A 11 -7.58 -7.66 0.71
N PHE A 12 -7.95 -7.79 1.99
CA PHE A 12 -7.09 -8.44 2.98
C PHE A 12 -6.68 -9.87 2.57
N VAL A 13 -7.58 -10.61 1.92
CA VAL A 13 -7.32 -11.99 1.47
C VAL A 13 -6.31 -12.00 0.32
N ASP A 14 -6.39 -11.05 -0.61
CA ASP A 14 -5.43 -10.92 -1.71
C ASP A 14 -4.04 -10.60 -1.16
N ILE A 15 -3.95 -9.68 -0.19
CA ILE A 15 -2.70 -9.33 0.48
C ILE A 15 -2.10 -10.56 1.18
N CYS A 16 -2.90 -11.34 1.91
CA CYS A 16 -2.44 -12.56 2.55
C CYS A 16 -1.91 -13.57 1.53
N SER A 17 -2.61 -13.77 0.42
CA SER A 17 -2.19 -14.70 -0.65
C SER A 17 -0.84 -14.29 -1.26
N VAL A 18 -0.67 -13.00 -1.59
CA VAL A 18 0.60 -12.49 -2.13
C VAL A 18 1.75 -12.68 -1.14
N LEU A 19 1.52 -12.40 0.15
CA LEU A 19 2.55 -12.59 1.16
C LEU A 19 2.89 -14.07 1.38
N ASP A 20 1.91 -14.96 1.28
CA ASP A 20 2.14 -16.41 1.42
C ASP A 20 3.01 -16.93 0.27
N GLU A 21 2.72 -16.52 -0.97
CA GLU A 21 3.49 -16.90 -2.15
C GLU A 21 4.93 -16.38 -2.12
N VAL A 22 5.11 -15.12 -1.69
CA VAL A 22 6.42 -14.46 -1.65
C VAL A 22 7.32 -15.08 -0.58
N PHE A 23 6.78 -15.35 0.59
CA PHE A 23 7.59 -15.72 1.76
C PHE A 23 7.59 -17.21 2.10
N LYS A 24 6.64 -18.00 1.56
CA LYS A 24 6.51 -19.45 1.79
C LYS A 24 6.73 -19.83 3.26
N GLU A 25 6.07 -19.11 4.17
CA GLU A 25 6.41 -19.14 5.61
C GLU A 25 5.91 -20.44 6.29
N ASP A 26 6.83 -21.18 6.94
CA ASP A 26 6.52 -22.37 7.75
C ASP A 26 6.29 -22.05 9.25
N ILE A 27 6.67 -20.85 9.71
CA ILE A 27 6.91 -20.55 11.14
C ILE A 27 5.77 -19.77 11.80
N ALA A 28 5.01 -18.97 11.04
CA ALA A 28 3.80 -18.30 11.52
C ALA A 28 2.82 -18.14 10.35
N PRO A 29 1.53 -18.53 10.47
CA PRO A 29 0.59 -18.41 9.37
C PRO A 29 0.47 -16.94 8.94
N VAL A 30 0.58 -16.69 7.63
CA VAL A 30 0.58 -15.34 7.05
C VAL A 30 -0.59 -14.49 7.54
N LEU A 31 -1.73 -15.13 7.80
CA LEU A 31 -2.94 -14.53 8.34
C LEU A 31 -2.69 -13.77 9.64
N HIS A 32 -2.08 -14.43 10.64
CA HIS A 32 -1.89 -13.85 11.97
C HIS A 32 -0.91 -12.67 11.94
N ARG A 33 0.19 -12.81 11.18
CA ARG A 33 1.19 -11.75 11.02
C ARG A 33 0.63 -10.54 10.28
N THR A 34 -0.07 -10.78 9.17
CA THR A 34 -0.68 -9.72 8.36
C THR A 34 -1.76 -8.98 9.16
N THR A 35 -2.56 -9.71 9.95
CA THR A 35 -3.56 -9.12 10.86
C THR A 35 -2.89 -8.20 11.88
N ALA A 36 -1.85 -8.67 12.57
CA ALA A 36 -1.15 -7.88 13.57
C ALA A 36 -0.52 -6.61 12.96
N ALA A 37 0.09 -6.74 11.78
CA ALA A 37 0.72 -5.62 11.09
C ALA A 37 -0.30 -4.57 10.61
N ILE A 38 -1.42 -5.00 10.03
CA ILE A 38 -2.51 -4.08 9.64
C ILE A 38 -3.10 -3.38 10.86
N HIS A 39 -3.31 -4.10 11.96
CA HIS A 39 -3.81 -3.50 13.18
C HIS A 39 -2.88 -2.40 13.71
N LEU A 40 -1.56 -2.65 13.71
CA LEU A 40 -0.57 -1.65 14.09
C LEU A 40 -0.60 -0.44 13.15
N LEU A 41 -0.74 -0.63 11.84
CA LEU A 41 -0.86 0.48 10.89
C LEU A 41 -2.13 1.31 11.13
N GLN A 42 -3.27 0.66 11.40
CA GLN A 42 -4.51 1.35 11.75
C GLN A 42 -4.38 2.14 13.05
N GLN A 43 -3.79 1.56 14.10
CA GLN A 43 -3.59 2.24 15.39
C GLN A 43 -2.68 3.48 15.28
N ASN A 44 -1.75 3.48 14.32
CA ASN A 44 -0.86 4.61 14.05
C ASN A 44 -1.44 5.59 13.01
N ASN A 45 -2.70 5.44 12.60
CA ASN A 45 -3.36 6.25 11.56
C ASN A 45 -2.62 6.23 10.20
N LEU A 46 -1.94 5.13 9.88
CA LEU A 46 -1.21 4.95 8.63
C LEU A 46 -2.02 4.17 7.58
N LEU A 47 -3.13 3.55 7.99
CA LEU A 47 -3.99 2.75 7.12
C LEU A 47 -5.46 2.90 7.53
N LEU A 48 -6.34 2.96 6.53
CA LEU A 48 -7.78 2.87 6.71
C LEU A 48 -8.31 1.63 5.99
N MET A 49 -9.20 0.88 6.65
CA MET A 49 -9.89 -0.26 6.03
C MET A 49 -11.27 0.21 5.56
N LEU A 50 -11.60 -0.12 4.32
CA LEU A 50 -12.87 0.26 3.69
C LEU A 50 -13.70 -1.00 3.45
N GLU A 51 -15.02 -0.88 3.58
CA GLU A 51 -15.96 -1.96 3.23
C GLU A 51 -16.17 -2.07 1.71
N GLU A 52 -15.98 -0.97 0.99
CA GLU A 52 -16.10 -0.88 -0.46
C GLU A 52 -14.80 -0.34 -1.08
N PRO A 53 -14.45 -0.73 -2.33
CA PRO A 53 -13.27 -0.22 -3.01
C PRO A 53 -13.24 1.31 -3.09
N LEU A 54 -12.02 1.88 -3.10
CA LEU A 54 -11.85 3.33 -3.14
C LEU A 54 -12.35 3.95 -4.46
N ASN A 55 -12.50 3.15 -5.53
CA ASN A 55 -13.03 3.54 -6.84
C ASN A 55 -12.31 4.77 -7.42
N ASN A 56 -10.98 4.83 -7.30
CA ASN A 56 -10.13 5.93 -7.79
C ASN A 56 -10.53 7.31 -7.24
N ARG A 57 -11.18 7.38 -6.07
CA ARG A 57 -11.50 8.66 -5.41
C ARG A 57 -10.26 9.39 -4.90
N TRP A 58 -9.13 8.67 -4.78
CA TRP A 58 -7.85 9.22 -4.40
C TRP A 58 -6.77 8.54 -5.25
N PHE A 59 -6.02 9.34 -6.01
CA PHE A 59 -4.84 8.89 -6.76
C PHE A 59 -3.63 8.94 -5.82
N VAL A 60 -3.15 7.78 -5.39
CA VAL A 60 -2.00 7.64 -4.45
C VAL A 60 -0.75 7.09 -5.12
N GLY A 61 -0.71 7.04 -6.46
CA GLY A 61 0.42 6.49 -7.19
C GLY A 61 1.73 7.28 -6.98
N PRO A 62 2.90 6.62 -7.15
CA PRO A 62 4.20 7.27 -7.04
C PRO A 62 4.30 8.51 -7.94
N GLY A 63 4.82 9.60 -7.39
CA GLY A 63 5.02 10.85 -8.14
C GLY A 63 3.74 11.61 -8.49
N ILE A 64 2.57 11.18 -8.01
CA ILE A 64 1.30 11.86 -8.26
C ILE A 64 0.99 12.80 -7.10
N THR A 65 0.88 14.09 -7.42
CA THR A 65 0.34 15.08 -6.48
C THR A 65 -1.19 14.95 -6.45
N PRO A 66 -1.81 14.73 -5.27
CA PRO A 66 -3.25 14.62 -5.17
C PRO A 66 -3.97 15.87 -5.67
N GLY A 67 -5.18 15.70 -6.20
CA GLY A 67 -6.03 16.82 -6.62
C GLY A 67 -6.22 17.83 -5.50
N HIS A 68 -6.14 19.13 -5.84
CA HIS A 68 -6.22 20.25 -4.90
C HIS A 68 -5.04 20.41 -3.94
N GLN A 69 -3.94 19.69 -4.16
CA GLN A 69 -2.67 19.90 -3.45
C GLN A 69 -1.60 20.41 -4.44
N THR A 70 -0.66 21.18 -3.93
CA THR A 70 0.54 21.60 -4.66
C THR A 70 1.73 21.20 -3.80
N LEU A 71 2.58 20.33 -4.34
CA LEU A 71 3.86 19.95 -3.75
C LEU A 71 4.97 20.61 -4.55
N ASP A 72 6.06 20.98 -3.87
CA ASP A 72 7.26 21.50 -4.52
C ASP A 72 7.96 20.41 -5.34
N ASP A 73 8.74 20.81 -6.32
CA ASP A 73 9.57 19.89 -7.10
C ASP A 73 10.58 19.16 -6.20
N LEU A 74 10.88 17.91 -6.55
CA LEU A 74 11.92 17.16 -5.83
C LEU A 74 13.27 17.90 -5.92
N PRO A 75 14.01 18.04 -4.80
CA PRO A 75 15.34 18.64 -4.81
C PRO A 75 16.30 17.92 -5.75
N GLU A 76 17.15 18.67 -6.45
CA GLU A 76 18.23 18.10 -7.26
C GLU A 76 19.17 17.25 -6.39
N GLY A 77 19.49 16.04 -6.86
CA GLY A 77 20.38 15.09 -6.15
C GLY A 77 19.68 14.11 -5.21
N LEU A 78 18.35 14.17 -5.09
CA LEU A 78 17.57 13.16 -4.38
C LEU A 78 17.25 11.99 -5.34
N GLU A 79 17.91 10.84 -5.16
CA GLU A 79 17.67 9.63 -5.97
C GLU A 79 16.42 8.86 -5.53
N ILE A 80 15.26 9.54 -5.52
CA ILE A 80 13.96 8.91 -5.20
C ILE A 80 13.29 8.44 -6.48
N ASP A 81 12.90 7.17 -6.54
CA ASP A 81 12.07 6.67 -7.63
C ASP A 81 10.62 7.09 -7.42
N THR A 82 10.09 7.84 -8.37
CA THR A 82 8.69 8.29 -8.38
C THR A 82 7.88 7.63 -9.49
N ARG A 83 8.39 6.58 -10.13
CA ARG A 83 7.70 5.92 -11.23
C ARG A 83 6.73 4.86 -10.70
N PRO A 84 5.51 4.78 -11.24
CA PRO A 84 4.58 3.71 -10.91
C PRO A 84 5.12 2.36 -11.40
N LEU A 85 4.83 1.30 -10.66
CA LEU A 85 5.11 -0.07 -11.07
C LEU A 85 4.06 -0.59 -12.07
N GLU A 86 4.41 -1.62 -12.85
CA GLU A 86 3.45 -2.28 -13.74
C GLU A 86 2.28 -2.85 -12.92
N ASN A 87 1.05 -2.40 -13.24
CA ASN A 87 -0.21 -2.78 -12.60
C ASN A 87 -0.46 -2.19 -11.19
N GLU A 88 0.22 -1.10 -10.80
CA GLU A 88 -0.21 -0.30 -9.65
C GLU A 88 -1.51 0.45 -9.94
N CYS A 89 -2.32 0.65 -8.89
CA CYS A 89 -3.51 1.48 -8.95
C CYS A 89 -3.12 2.93 -9.33
N PRO A 90 -3.85 3.60 -10.25
CA PRO A 90 -3.53 4.98 -10.64
C PRO A 90 -3.60 5.98 -9.48
#